data_AF-A0A973RMW5-F1
#
_entry.id   AF-A0A973RMW5-F1
#
_cell.length_a   1.000
_cell.length_b   1.000
_cell.length_c   1.000
_cell.angle_alpha   90.00
_cell.angle_beta   90.00
_cell.angle_gamma   90.00
#
_symmetry.space_group_name_H-M   'P 1'
#
loop_
_entity.id
_entity.type
_entity.pdbx_description
1 polymer ?
#
loop_
_entity_poly.entity_id
_entity_poly.type
_entity_poly.pdbx_seq_one_letter_code
_entity_poly.pdbx_strand_id
1 'polypeptide(L)' 'RILVQGDIPSPVRPPSGCRFRTRCPKFANELTESERETCVEEVPALIDRGGGNPVACHYAESVELL' A
#
# COMPACT_ATOMS: atom_id res chain seq x y z
N ARG A 1 -14.48 9.75 -23.88
CA ARG A 1 -13.55 10.46 -22.97
C ARG A 1 -14.25 10.60 -21.63
N ILE A 2 -13.78 9.92 -20.58
CA ILE A 2 -14.40 9.98 -19.25
C ILE A 2 -13.67 11.07 -18.46
N LEU A 3 -14.40 12.11 -18.05
CA LEU A 3 -13.92 13.11 -17.10
C LEU A 3 -14.00 12.49 -15.71
N VAL A 4 -12.85 12.16 -15.12
CA VAL A 4 -12.79 11.72 -13.73
C VAL A 4 -13.03 12.95 -12.86
N GLN A 5 -14.10 12.92 -12.06
CA GLN A 5 -14.52 14.02 -11.21
C GLN A 5 -13.86 13.85 -9.83
N GLY A 6 -13.03 14.83 -9.43
CA GLY A 6 -12.37 14.84 -8.12
C GLY A 6 -11.02 15.58 -8.14
N ASP A 7 -10.71 16.30 -7.07
CA ASP A 7 -9.43 17.00 -6.92
C ASP A 7 -8.28 16.04 -6.61
N ILE A 8 -7.09 16.35 -7.14
CA ILE A 8 -5.85 15.66 -6.78
C ILE A 8 -5.54 16.03 -5.32
N PRO A 9 -5.49 15.07 -4.37
CA PRO A 9 -5.17 15.41 -2.99
C PRO A 9 -3.73 15.90 -2.86
N SER A 10 -3.56 16.94 -2.05
CA SER A 10 -2.28 17.59 -1.83
C SER A 10 -1.22 16.63 -1.28
N PRO A 11 -0.01 16.58 -1.85
CA PRO A 11 1.08 15.72 -1.39
C PRO A 11 1.81 16.24 -0.13
N VAL A 12 1.45 17.44 0.35
CA VAL A 12 2.17 18.16 1.42
C VAL A 12 2.03 17.48 2.79
N ARG A 13 0.97 16.69 2.99
CA ARG A 13 0.73 15.96 4.25
C ARG A 13 0.49 14.48 3.97
N PRO A 14 1.55 13.70 3.70
CA PRO A 14 1.40 12.28 3.50
C PRO A 14 1.01 11.59 4.82
N PRO A 15 0.25 10.49 4.74
CA PRO A 15 0.00 9.63 5.89
C PRO A 15 1.31 9.05 6.49
N SER A 16 1.42 8.90 7.82
CA SER A 16 2.56 8.24 8.53
C SER A 16 2.75 6.77 8.14
N GLY A 17 3.92 6.15 8.18
CA GLY A 17 4.02 4.73 7.78
C GLY A 17 3.70 4.50 6.30
N CYS A 18 2.83 3.53 5.96
CA CYS A 18 2.48 3.23 4.57
C CYS A 18 1.70 4.39 3.91
N ARG A 19 2.36 5.08 2.97
CA ARG A 19 1.81 6.22 2.21
C ARG A 19 0.55 5.88 1.41
N PHE A 20 0.38 4.60 1.06
CA PHE A 20 -0.75 4.13 0.28
C PHE A 20 -1.95 3.68 1.12
N ARG A 21 -1.84 3.60 2.47
CA ARG A 21 -2.90 3.01 3.30
C ARG A 21 -4.27 3.66 3.12
N THR A 22 -4.31 4.98 2.89
CA THR A 22 -5.57 5.74 2.70
C THR A 22 -6.27 5.44 1.38
N ARG A 23 -5.61 4.68 0.49
CA ARG A 23 -6.12 4.22 -0.81
C ARG A 23 -5.93 2.72 -1.02
N CYS A 24 -5.49 1.98 -0.01
CA CYS A 24 -5.16 0.57 -0.13
C CYS A 24 -6.43 -0.29 0.06
N PRO A 25 -6.85 -1.09 -0.94
CA PRO A 25 -8.03 -1.93 -0.81
C PRO A 25 -7.85 -3.01 0.26
N LYS A 26 -6.65 -3.62 0.37
CA LYS A 26 -6.35 -4.57 1.44
C LYS A 26 -6.53 -3.94 2.82
N PHE A 27 -6.01 -2.72 3.02
CA PHE A 27 -6.16 -2.00 4.28
C PHE A 27 -7.62 -1.77 4.64
N ALA A 28 -8.46 -1.42 3.66
CA ALA A 28 -9.87 -1.15 3.89
C ALA A 28 -10.71 -2.41 4.15
N ASN A 29 -10.38 -3.53 3.48
CA ASN A 29 -11.32 -4.65 3.34
C ASN A 29 -10.78 -6.02 3.79
N GLU A 30 -9.46 -6.20 3.89
CA GLU A 30 -8.84 -7.52 4.07
C GLU A 30 -8.01 -7.63 5.35
N LEU A 31 -7.29 -6.56 5.72
CA LEU A 31 -6.40 -6.57 6.88
C LEU A 31 -7.15 -6.54 8.20
N THR A 32 -6.66 -7.30 9.18
CA THR A 32 -7.07 -7.24 10.59
C THR A 32 -6.64 -5.93 11.24
N GLU A 33 -7.11 -5.67 12.47
CA GLU A 33 -6.78 -4.43 13.19
C GLU A 33 -5.28 -4.28 13.45
N SER A 34 -4.60 -5.33 13.93
CA SER A 34 -3.15 -5.32 14.17
C SER A 34 -2.33 -5.16 12.88
N GLU A 35 -2.81 -5.71 11.76
CA GLU A 35 -2.14 -5.53 10.47
C GLU A 35 -2.28 -4.10 9.94
N ARG A 36 -3.44 -3.46 10.20
CA ARG A 36 -3.64 -2.05 9.91
C ARG A 36 -2.74 -1.16 10.76
N GLU A 37 -2.51 -1.48 12.03
CA GLU A 37 -1.57 -0.74 12.90
C GLU A 37 -0.17 -0.71 12.29
N THR A 38 0.34 -1.86 11.82
CA THR A 38 1.63 -1.95 11.14
C THR A 38 1.69 -1.02 9.91
N CYS A 39 0.61 -0.91 9.13
CA CYS A 39 0.52 0.01 8.00
C CYS A 39 0.44 1.50 8.39
N VAL A 40 -0.02 1.82 9.59
CA VAL A 40 -0.14 3.20 10.10
C VAL A 40 1.18 3.68 10.70
N GLU A 41 1.89 2.79 11.37
CA GLU A 41 3.10 3.10 12.15
C GLU A 41 4.36 2.97 11.30
N GLU A 42 4.45 1.94 10.46
CA GLU A 42 5.70 1.57 9.79
C GLU A 42 5.67 1.81 8.28
N VAL A 43 6.80 2.31 7.77
CA VAL A 43 7.04 2.42 6.33
C VAL A 43 7.51 1.05 5.83
N PRO A 44 6.83 0.41 4.86
CA PRO A 44 7.25 -0.89 4.36
C PRO A 44 8.60 -0.80 3.65
N ALA A 45 9.48 -1.76 3.93
CA ALA A 45 10.76 -1.89 3.26
C ALA A 45 10.57 -2.30 1.79
N LEU A 46 11.40 -1.75 0.91
CA LEU A 46 11.43 -2.13 -0.50
C LEU A 46 12.20 -3.45 -0.65
N ILE A 47 11.47 -4.56 -0.80
CA ILE A 47 12.04 -5.91 -0.83
C ILE A 47 11.65 -6.65 -2.10
N ASP A 48 12.60 -7.36 -2.69
CA ASP A 48 12.33 -8.32 -3.77
C ASP A 48 11.76 -9.60 -3.17
N ARG A 49 10.51 -9.92 -3.52
CA ARG A 49 9.79 -11.13 -3.09
C ARG A 49 9.84 -12.26 -4.12
N GLY A 50 10.75 -12.15 -5.09
CA GLY A 50 10.89 -13.04 -6.24
C GLY A 50 10.49 -12.34 -7.54
N GLY A 51 11.22 -12.63 -8.61
CA GLY A 51 10.90 -12.12 -9.95
C GLY A 51 11.50 -10.75 -10.30
N GLY A 52 12.45 -10.23 -9.52
CA GLY A 52 13.25 -9.05 -9.91
C GLY A 52 12.52 -7.71 -9.78
N ASN A 53 11.34 -7.69 -9.15
CA ASN A 53 10.49 -6.51 -9.01
C ASN A 53 10.24 -6.25 -7.52
N PRO A 54 11.07 -5.41 -6.87
CA PRO A 54 10.92 -5.17 -5.45
C PRO A 54 9.66 -4.36 -5.12
N VAL A 55 9.02 -4.72 -4.01
CA VAL A 55 7.74 -4.17 -3.56
C VAL A 55 7.88 -3.65 -2.13
N ALA A 56 7.39 -2.43 -1.90
CA ALA A 56 7.28 -1.82 -0.58
C ALA A 56 5.86 -1.99 -0.03
N CYS A 57 5.49 -3.23 0.32
CA CYS A 57 4.22 -3.57 0.96
C CYS A 57 4.46 -4.58 2.08
N HIS A 58 3.85 -4.37 3.24
CA HIS A 58 3.91 -5.30 4.38
C HIS A 58 3.29 -6.66 4.05
N TYR A 59 2.19 -6.66 3.29
CA TYR A 59 1.35 -7.84 3.01
C TYR A 59 1.29 -8.19 1.51
N ALA A 60 2.37 -7.95 0.76
CA ALA A 60 2.47 -8.42 -0.61
C ALA A 60 2.74 -9.93 -0.65
N GLU A 61 1.92 -10.66 -1.39
CA GLU A 61 2.12 -12.09 -1.64
C GLU A 61 3.14 -12.29 -2.77
N SER A 62 4.01 -13.29 -2.63
CA SER A 62 4.85 -13.76 -3.73
C SER A 62 4.01 -14.67 -4.62
N VAL A 63 3.95 -14.37 -5.92
CA VAL A 63 3.32 -15.26 -6.90
C VAL A 63 4.42 -16.07 -7.57
N GLU A 64 4.41 -17.39 -7.37
CA GLU A 64 5.22 -18.29 -8.19
C GLU A 64 4.57 -18.39 -9.57
N LEU A 65 5.22 -17.80 -10.57
CA LEU A 65 4.85 -17.96 -11.97
C LEU A 65 5.33 -19.35 -12.42
N LEU A 66 4.41 -20.32 -12.46
CA LEU A 66 4.61 -21.63 -13.07
C LEU A 66 4.72 -21.52 -14.60
#